data_AF-A0A6N3G937-F1
#
_entry.id   AF-A0A6N3G937-F1
#
_cell.length_a   1.000
_cell.length_b   1.000
_cell.length_c   1.000
_cell.angle_alpha   90.00
_cell.angle_beta   90.00
_cell.angle_gamma   90.00
#
_symmetry.space_group_name_H-M   'P 1'
#
loop_
_entity.id
_entity.type
_entity.pdbx_description
1 polymer ?
#
loop_
_entity_poly.entity_id
_entity_poly.type
_entity_poly.pdbx_seq_one_letter_code
_entity_poly.pdbx_strand_id
1 'polypeptide(L)'
;MSSDGITRYVITVKFHEESLAEINELNNQFTLAGFLLTLTDEEGKVHDLGTNTFGFISALSAEEVRSLAEGLAESAVGGPVDVQVAEWDVWRKEEQ
;
A
#
# COMPACT_ATOMS: atom_id res chain seq x y z
N MET A 1 -17.32 6.47 0.57
CA MET A 1 -17.67 7.76 -0.07
C MET A 1 -16.76 7.91 -1.28
N SER A 2 -17.29 7.89 -2.50
CA SER A 2 -16.51 8.03 -3.74
C SER A 2 -17.19 9.09 -4.61
N SER A 3 -16.93 10.38 -4.37
CA SER A 3 -17.61 11.41 -5.17
C SER A 3 -17.01 11.56 -6.57
N ASP A 4 -15.75 11.14 -6.80
CA ASP A 4 -15.02 11.48 -8.03
C ASP A 4 -14.41 10.25 -8.74
N GLY A 5 -14.77 9.03 -8.32
CA GLY A 5 -14.19 7.79 -8.87
C GLY A 5 -12.74 7.53 -8.42
N ILE A 6 -12.22 8.31 -7.48
CA ILE A 6 -10.90 8.13 -6.87
C ILE A 6 -11.09 7.53 -5.47
N THR A 7 -10.38 6.43 -5.20
CA THR A 7 -10.40 5.71 -3.93
C THR A 7 -9.03 5.79 -3.25
N ARG A 8 -9.03 5.86 -1.91
CA ARG A 8 -7.81 5.74 -1.09
C ARG A 8 -7.69 4.30 -0.63
N TYR A 9 -6.67 3.61 -1.12
CA TYR A 9 -6.36 2.24 -0.74
C TYR A 9 -5.22 2.20 0.26
N VAL A 10 -5.25 1.18 1.12
CA VAL A 10 -4.13 0.73 1.93
C VAL A 10 -3.71 -0.65 1.43
N ILE A 11 -2.42 -0.79 1.16
CA ILE A 11 -1.81 -1.97 0.59
C ILE A 11 -0.84 -2.51 1.62
N THR A 12 -1.05 -3.74 2.08
CA THR A 12 -0.14 -4.44 2.97
C THR A 12 0.52 -5.58 2.22
N VAL A 13 1.85 -5.55 2.15
CA VAL A 13 2.66 -6.57 1.49
C VAL A 13 3.18 -7.55 2.54
N LYS A 14 2.90 -8.83 2.34
CA LYS A 14 3.33 -9.92 3.22
C LYS A 14 4.29 -10.83 2.46
N PHE A 15 5.49 -10.97 2.99
CA PHE A 15 6.52 -11.86 2.45
C PHE A 15 7.38 -12.36 3.60
N HIS A 16 8.14 -13.43 3.36
CA HIS A 16 9.13 -13.88 4.31
C HIS A 16 10.31 -12.89 4.26
N GLU A 17 10.39 -12.00 5.25
CA GLU A 17 11.47 -11.03 5.35
C GLU A 17 12.77 -11.75 5.74
N GLU A 18 13.70 -11.84 4.81
CA GLU A 18 15.03 -12.43 5.03
C GLU A 18 16.05 -11.34 5.39
N SER A 19 15.83 -10.09 4.95
CA SER A 19 16.73 -8.98 5.25
C SER A 19 16.09 -7.58 5.21
N LEU A 20 16.71 -6.65 5.93
CA LEU A 20 16.38 -5.22 5.85
C LEU A 20 16.60 -4.62 4.44
N ALA A 21 17.38 -5.27 3.58
CA ALA A 21 17.58 -4.80 2.21
C ALA A 21 16.30 -4.95 1.38
N GLU A 22 15.52 -6.01 1.60
CA GLU A 22 14.24 -6.25 0.92
C GLU A 22 13.20 -5.20 1.29
N ILE A 23 13.11 -4.84 2.58
CA ILE A 23 12.23 -3.75 3.04
C ILE A 23 12.62 -2.43 2.35
N ASN A 24 13.92 -2.13 2.28
CA ASN A 24 14.39 -0.89 1.67
C ASN A 24 14.09 -0.84 0.16
N GLU A 25 14.29 -1.94 -0.55
CA GLU A 25 13.98 -2.01 -1.98
C GLU A 25 12.47 -1.92 -2.22
N LEU A 26 11.67 -2.60 -1.39
CA LEU A 26 10.21 -2.52 -1.45
C LEU A 26 9.73 -1.07 -1.28
N ASN A 27 10.22 -0.39 -0.24
CA ASN A 27 9.91 1.02 0.01
C ASN A 27 10.31 1.91 -1.18
N ASN A 28 11.49 1.66 -1.77
CA ASN A 28 11.99 2.41 -2.92
C ASN A 28 11.09 2.22 -4.15
N GLN A 29 10.79 0.97 -4.53
CA GLN A 29 9.92 0.66 -5.67
C GLN A 29 8.52 1.27 -5.51
N PHE A 30 7.92 1.12 -4.33
CA PHE A 30 6.59 1.65 -4.05
C PHE A 30 6.58 3.18 -4.08
N THR A 31 7.57 3.84 -3.47
CA THR A 31 7.66 5.31 -3.49
C THR A 31 7.87 5.84 -4.91
N LEU A 32 8.70 5.17 -5.73
CA LEU A 32 8.90 5.52 -7.14
C LEU A 32 7.62 5.35 -7.97
N ALA A 33 6.79 4.35 -7.65
CA ALA A 33 5.49 4.12 -8.28
C ALA A 33 4.38 5.05 -7.76
N GLY A 34 4.69 5.98 -6.84
CA GLY A 34 3.74 6.96 -6.31
C GLY A 34 2.89 6.47 -5.13
N PHE A 35 3.26 5.35 -4.52
CA PHE A 35 2.66 4.92 -3.26
C PHE A 35 3.20 5.77 -2.11
N LEU A 36 2.39 5.89 -1.07
CA LEU A 36 2.62 6.79 0.06
C LEU A 36 2.91 5.97 1.32
N LEU A 37 3.83 6.44 2.17
CA LEU A 37 4.08 5.85 3.49
C LEU A 37 3.10 6.36 4.56
N THR A 38 2.40 7.44 4.26
CA THR A 38 1.43 8.07 5.14
C THR A 38 0.16 8.43 4.38
N LEU A 39 -0.96 8.45 5.10
CA LEU A 39 -2.22 8.99 4.57
C LEU A 39 -2.73 10.08 5.51
N THR A 40 -3.28 11.13 4.90
CA THR A 40 -3.91 12.23 5.63
C THR A 40 -5.42 12.00 5.65
N ASP A 41 -6.03 12.06 6.83
CA ASP A 41 -7.48 12.01 6.97
C ASP A 41 -8.15 13.33 6.59
N GLU A 42 -9.49 13.35 6.65
CA GLU A 42 -10.29 14.52 6.28
C GLU A 42 -10.12 15.71 7.25
N GLU A 43 -9.61 15.47 8.46
CA GLU A 43 -9.30 16.50 9.45
C GLU A 43 -7.89 17.09 9.27
N GLY A 44 -7.13 16.57 8.29
CA GLY A 44 -5.76 16.99 8.02
C GLY A 44 -4.72 16.29 8.90
N LYS A 45 -5.10 15.26 9.67
CA LYS A 45 -4.16 14.50 10.49
C LYS A 45 -3.44 13.46 9.63
N VAL A 46 -2.11 13.47 9.72
CA VAL A 46 -1.24 12.49 9.06
C VAL A 46 -1.17 11.22 9.90
N HIS A 47 -1.35 10.08 9.25
CA HIS A 47 -1.24 8.75 9.84
C HIS A 47 -0.09 7.98 9.18
N ASP A 48 0.78 7.42 10.01
CA ASP A 48 1.78 6.44 9.57
C ASP A 48 1.08 5.10 9.33
N LEU A 49 1.41 4.44 8.23
CA LEU A 49 0.79 3.17 7.84
C LEU A 49 1.53 1.94 8.38
N GLY A 50 2.75 2.12 8.87
CA GLY A 50 3.59 1.04 9.38
C GLY A 50 4.40 0.32 8.30
N THR A 51 5.14 -0.70 8.74
CA THR A 51 6.06 -1.45 7.90
C THR A 51 5.32 -2.24 6.83
N ASN A 52 5.89 -2.27 5.62
CA ASN A 52 5.35 -2.98 4.45
C ASN A 52 3.90 -2.60 4.10
N THR A 53 3.47 -1.40 4.52
CA THR A 53 2.11 -0.91 4.32
C THR A 53 2.15 0.46 3.66
N PHE A 54 1.35 0.63 2.62
CA PHE A 54 1.42 1.77 1.71
C PHE A 54 0.04 2.30 1.34
N GLY A 55 -0.07 3.60 1.19
CA GLY A 55 -1.25 4.28 0.68
C GLY A 55 -1.17 4.42 -0.82
N PHE A 56 -2.31 4.26 -1.51
CA PHE A 56 -2.40 4.54 -2.94
C PHE A 56 -3.72 5.21 -3.27
N ILE A 57 -3.65 6.36 -3.93
CA ILE A 57 -4.83 7.16 -4.29
C ILE A 57 -5.02 7.03 -5.78
N SER A 58 -6.06 6.32 -6.21
CA SER A 58 -6.24 5.98 -7.61
C SER A 58 -7.70 5.76 -7.99
N ALA A 59 -8.00 5.90 -9.27
CA ALA A 59 -9.28 5.51 -9.85
C ALA A 59 -9.32 4.03 -10.30
N LEU A 60 -8.20 3.32 -10.17
CA LEU A 60 -8.14 1.89 -10.41
C LEU A 60 -9.01 1.12 -9.42
N SER A 61 -9.51 -0.03 -9.86
CA SER A 61 -10.19 -0.99 -8.99
C SER A 61 -9.20 -1.62 -8.00
N ALA A 62 -9.71 -2.15 -6.88
CA ALA A 62 -8.88 -2.83 -5.89
C ALA A 62 -8.08 -4.01 -6.48
N GLU A 63 -8.63 -4.71 -7.48
CA GLU A 63 -7.95 -5.82 -8.17
C GLU A 63 -6.79 -5.33 -9.03
N GLU A 64 -6.97 -4.24 -9.77
CA GLU A 64 -5.89 -3.61 -10.56
C GLU A 64 -4.78 -3.05 -9.65
N VAL A 65 -5.16 -2.44 -8.52
CA VAL A 65 -4.19 -1.97 -7.50
C VAL A 65 -3.42 -3.13 -6.90
N ARG A 66 -4.10 -4.24 -6.60
CA ARG A 66 -3.46 -5.47 -6.11
C ARG A 66 -2.45 -6.00 -7.12
N SER A 67 -2.86 -6.16 -8.38
CA SER A 67 -1.99 -6.68 -9.44
C SER A 67 -0.77 -5.79 -9.67
N LEU A 68 -0.93 -4.47 -9.63
CA LEU A 68 0.18 -3.51 -9.70
C LEU A 68 1.15 -3.69 -8.52
N ALA A 69 0.62 -3.73 -7.30
CA ALA A 69 1.42 -3.85 -6.09
C ALA A 69 2.14 -5.20 -6.01
N GLU A 70 1.50 -6.30 -6.42
CA GLU A 70 2.14 -7.63 -6.52
C GLU A 70 3.34 -7.58 -7.46
N GLY A 71 3.17 -7.05 -8.69
CA GLY A 71 4.28 -6.98 -9.65
C GLY A 71 5.46 -6.14 -9.16
N LEU A 72 5.20 -5.02 -8.48
CA LEU A 72 6.25 -4.19 -7.87
C LEU A 72 6.95 -4.90 -6.72
N ALA A 73 6.17 -5.54 -5.84
CA ALA A 73 6.69 -6.22 -4.66
C ALA A 73 7.52 -7.45 -5.02
N GLU A 74 7.05 -8.30 -5.94
CA GLU A 74 7.82 -9.45 -6.43
C GLU A 74 9.13 -9.02 -7.08
N SER A 75 9.12 -7.90 -7.82
CA SER A 75 10.35 -7.35 -8.41
C SER A 75 11.32 -6.81 -7.36
N ALA A 76 10.83 -6.28 -6.24
CA ALA A 76 11.67 -5.76 -5.16
C ALA A 76 12.29 -6.88 -4.32
N VAL A 77 11.50 -7.89 -3.96
CA VAL A 77 11.91 -8.96 -3.04
C VAL A 77 12.47 -10.20 -3.75
N GLY A 78 12.30 -10.31 -5.07
CA GLY A 78 12.83 -11.42 -5.86
C GLY A 78 12.12 -12.77 -5.62
N GLY A 79 10.89 -12.74 -5.08
CA GLY A 79 10.13 -13.92 -4.69
C GLY A 79 8.63 -13.65 -4.56
N PRO A 80 7.83 -14.69 -4.33
CA PRO A 80 6.38 -14.56 -4.22
C PRO A 80 5.98 -13.76 -2.98
N VAL A 81 4.92 -12.96 -3.13
CA VAL A 81 4.37 -12.11 -2.06
C VAL A 81 2.85 -12.31 -1.96
N ASP A 82 2.27 -12.05 -0.79
CA ASP A 82 0.83 -11.87 -0.62
C ASP A 82 0.52 -10.39 -0.43
N VAL A 83 -0.31 -9.82 -1.29
CA VAL A 83 -0.70 -8.42 -1.22
C VAL A 83 -2.16 -8.30 -0.80
N GLN A 84 -2.40 -7.55 0.27
CA GLN A 84 -3.74 -7.24 0.74
C GLN A 84 -4.07 -5.80 0.40
N VAL A 85 -5.27 -5.57 -0.16
CA VAL A 85 -5.75 -4.23 -0.51
C VAL A 85 -7.05 -3.99 0.24
N ALA A 86 -7.08 -2.92 1.03
CA ALA A 86 -8.26 -2.46 1.73
C ALA A 86 -8.55 -1.00 1.36
N GLU A 87 -9.81 -0.59 1.41
CA GLU A 87 -10.12 0.83 1.41
C GLU A 87 -9.69 1.45 2.74
N TRP A 88 -9.18 2.68 2.69
CA TRP A 88 -8.70 3.44 3.85
C TRP A 88 -9.67 3.44 5.03
N ASP A 89 -10.96 3.67 4.75
CA ASP A 89 -12.01 3.74 5.77
C ASP A 89 -12.28 2.39 6.45
N VAL A 90 -12.01 1.29 5.76
CA VAL A 90 -12.13 -0.07 6.30
C VAL A 90 -10.90 -0.38 7.15
N TRP A 91 -9.70 -0.19 6.59
CA TRP A 91 -8.44 -0.44 7.29
C TRP A 91 -8.33 0.34 8.61
N ARG A 92 -8.72 1.62 8.61
CA ARG A 92 -8.72 2.47 9.82
C ARG A 92 -9.62 1.98 10.95
N LYS A 93 -10.64 1.18 10.66
CA LYS A 93 -11.52 0.61 11.67
C LYS A 93 -10.94 -0.66 12.29
N GLU A 94 -10.06 -1.35 11.56
CA GLU A 94 -9.39 -2.56 12.01
C GLU A 94 -8.15 -2.23 12.86
N GLU A 95 -7.53 -1.07 12.63
CA GLU A 95 -6.38 -0.57 13.42
C GLU A 95 -6.76 0.08 14.77
N GLN A 96 -8.05 0.28 15.07
CA GLN A 96 -8.52 0.86 16.34
C GLN A 96 -9.06 -0.18 17.31
#